data_AF-A0A397S0S9-F1
#
_entry.id   AF-A0A397S0S9-F1
#
_cell.length_a   1.000
_cell.length_b   1.000
_cell.length_c   1.000
_cell.angle_alpha   90.00
_cell.angle_beta   90.00
_cell.angle_gamma   90.00
#
_symmetry.space_group_name_H-M   'P 1'
#
loop_
_entity.id
_entity.type
_entity.pdbx_description
1 polymer ?
#
loop_
_entity_poly.entity_id
_entity_poly.type
_entity_poly.pdbx_seq_one_letter_code
_entity_poly.pdbx_strand_id
1 'polypeptide(L)'
;MSLLPWDLMEPGFVTLTETDNRFLEMLLTQVPGREIVYPGTDAIINLPPRNPPPPKVTLVNIVIKLLDPINFPVQSQNARGMINELSTLGFLHGVIGLNVMGRVRVFREYDTRVKKFNPAISIYDIVPKGDRIYALILPDGNYIILCHLRGIWFRLQSACIFHKSFFVFQFP
;
A
#
# COMPACT_ATOMS: atom_id res chain seq x y z
N MET A 1 -23.05 1.52 11.35
CA MET A 1 -22.04 1.39 10.28
C MET A 1 -22.04 2.70 9.51
N SER A 2 -21.02 3.54 9.67
CA SER A 2 -20.80 4.62 8.71
C SER A 2 -20.33 3.96 7.41
N LEU A 3 -21.16 4.03 6.37
CA LEU A 3 -20.77 3.65 5.03
C LEU A 3 -19.65 4.61 4.60
N LEU A 4 -18.49 4.06 4.21
CA LEU A 4 -17.47 4.88 3.56
C LEU A 4 -18.10 5.53 2.32
N PRO A 5 -17.80 6.81 2.04
CA PRO A 5 -18.15 7.43 0.77
C PRO A 5 -17.68 6.59 -0.41
N TRP A 6 -18.47 6.54 -1.47
CA TRP A 6 -18.25 5.66 -2.63
C TRP A 6 -16.90 5.92 -3.32
N ASP A 7 -16.41 7.15 -3.26
CA ASP A 7 -15.14 7.62 -3.82
C ASP A 7 -13.92 7.10 -3.05
N LEU A 8 -14.12 6.62 -1.81
CA LEU A 8 -13.09 5.93 -1.03
C LEU A 8 -13.10 4.42 -1.26
N MET A 9 -14.15 3.87 -1.87
CA MET A 9 -14.33 2.43 -2.02
C MET A 9 -13.71 1.91 -3.32
N GLU A 10 -13.14 0.71 -3.26
CA GLU A 10 -12.62 0.05 -4.45
C GLU A 10 -13.75 -0.31 -5.41
N PRO A 11 -13.74 0.19 -6.65
CA PRO A 11 -14.79 -0.13 -7.58
C PRO A 11 -14.56 -1.50 -8.25
N GLY A 12 -15.64 -2.24 -8.50
CA GLY A 12 -15.56 -3.62 -9.01
C GLY A 12 -14.78 -3.79 -10.31
N PHE A 13 -14.69 -2.75 -11.15
CA PHE A 13 -13.94 -2.83 -12.40
C PHE A 13 -12.42 -2.95 -12.15
N VAL A 14 -11.86 -2.37 -11.08
CA VAL A 14 -10.41 -2.41 -10.74
C VAL A 14 -10.07 -3.52 -9.74
N THR A 15 -11.08 -4.20 -9.22
CA THR A 15 -10.90 -5.25 -8.21
C THR A 15 -10.13 -6.44 -8.77
N LEU A 16 -9.10 -6.85 -8.02
CA LEU A 16 -8.34 -8.06 -8.33
C LEU A 16 -9.21 -9.30 -8.20
N THR A 17 -8.84 -10.36 -8.93
CA THR A 17 -9.47 -11.68 -8.82
C THR A 17 -9.41 -12.20 -7.38
N GLU A 18 -10.30 -13.12 -7.01
CA GLU A 18 -10.26 -13.69 -5.66
C GLU A 18 -8.93 -14.40 -5.37
N THR A 19 -8.36 -15.09 -6.37
CA THR A 19 -7.03 -15.71 -6.27
C THR A 19 -5.92 -14.68 -6.04
N ASP A 20 -5.90 -13.58 -6.80
CA ASP A 20 -4.93 -12.49 -6.59
C ASP A 20 -5.10 -11.85 -5.20
N ASN A 21 -6.35 -11.67 -4.75
CA ASN A 21 -6.62 -11.15 -3.41
C ASN A 21 -6.08 -12.10 -2.35
N ARG A 22 -6.37 -13.41 -2.44
CA ARG A 22 -5.87 -14.39 -1.47
C ARG A 22 -4.34 -14.45 -1.46
N PHE A 23 -3.71 -14.38 -2.62
CA PHE A 23 -2.26 -14.32 -2.73
C PHE A 23 -1.68 -13.08 -2.03
N LEU A 24 -2.26 -11.90 -2.26
CA LEU A 24 -1.85 -10.68 -1.56
C LEU A 24 -2.09 -10.77 -0.06
N GLU A 25 -3.28 -11.18 0.39
CA GLU A 25 -3.58 -11.36 1.80
C GLU A 25 -2.60 -12.34 2.48
N MET A 26 -2.20 -13.43 1.79
CA MET A 26 -1.15 -14.32 2.26
C MET A 26 0.22 -13.65 2.39
N LEU A 27 0.63 -12.83 1.42
CA LEU A 27 1.90 -12.08 1.48
C LEU A 27 1.95 -11.06 2.63
N LEU A 28 0.77 -10.66 3.14
CA LEU A 28 0.60 -9.56 4.08
C LEU A 28 0.18 -10.03 5.48
N THR A 29 -0.02 -11.33 5.67
CA THR A 29 -0.39 -11.92 6.96
C THR A 29 0.85 -12.31 7.74
N GLN A 30 0.97 -11.82 8.98
CA GLN A 30 2.01 -12.25 9.90
C GLN A 30 1.79 -13.71 10.29
N VAL A 31 2.82 -14.55 10.07
CA VAL A 31 2.80 -15.96 10.49
C VAL A 31 3.55 -16.11 11.82
N PRO A 32 2.89 -16.52 12.92
CA PRO A 32 3.55 -16.73 14.20
C PRO A 32 4.69 -17.75 14.10
N GLY A 33 5.83 -17.46 14.74
CA GLY A 33 6.98 -18.36 14.80
C GLY A 33 7.95 -18.28 13.61
N ARG A 34 7.69 -17.44 12.61
CA ARG A 34 8.66 -17.15 11.54
C ARG A 34 9.48 -15.90 11.85
N GLU A 35 10.79 -15.97 11.55
CA GLU A 35 11.69 -14.83 11.66
C GLU A 35 11.28 -13.71 10.70
N ILE A 36 11.24 -12.49 11.23
CA ILE A 36 10.89 -11.28 10.49
C ILE A 36 12.18 -10.75 9.84
N VAL A 37 12.21 -10.72 8.52
CA VAL A 37 13.33 -10.13 7.76
C VAL A 37 12.95 -8.71 7.33
N TYR A 38 13.85 -7.75 7.60
CA TYR A 38 13.70 -6.35 7.19
C TYR A 38 14.70 -6.03 6.07
N PRO A 39 14.36 -6.35 4.80
CA PRO A 39 15.30 -6.21 3.70
C PRO A 39 15.64 -4.75 3.35
N GLY A 40 14.98 -3.76 3.96
CA GLY A 40 15.32 -2.34 3.76
C GLY A 40 15.28 -1.93 2.28
N THR A 41 16.38 -1.37 1.78
CA THR A 41 16.54 -0.99 0.36
C THR A 41 16.72 -2.19 -0.57
N ASP A 42 17.12 -3.34 -0.04
CA ASP A 42 17.42 -4.54 -0.82
C ASP A 42 16.15 -5.32 -1.21
N ALA A 43 15.00 -4.98 -0.61
CA ALA A 43 13.70 -5.55 -0.93
C ALA A 43 13.41 -5.50 -2.44
N ILE A 44 13.75 -4.38 -3.09
CA ILE A 44 13.52 -4.15 -4.52
C ILE A 44 14.41 -5.02 -5.42
N ILE A 45 15.56 -5.49 -4.91
CA ILE A 45 16.44 -6.40 -5.66
C ILE A 45 15.83 -7.79 -5.66
N ASN A 46 15.40 -8.24 -4.49
CA ASN A 46 14.82 -9.57 -4.33
C ASN A 46 13.43 -9.64 -4.98
N LEU A 47 12.73 -8.51 -5.05
CA LEU A 47 11.32 -8.43 -5.42
C LEU A 47 11.11 -7.24 -6.35
N PRO A 48 11.51 -7.38 -7.63
CA PRO A 48 11.32 -6.32 -8.59
C PRO A 48 9.83 -5.94 -8.69
N PRO A 49 9.51 -4.66 -8.92
CA PRO A 49 8.13 -4.24 -9.16
C PRO A 49 7.49 -5.05 -10.29
N ARG A 50 6.23 -5.44 -10.12
CA ARG A 50 5.53 -6.25 -11.11
C ARG A 50 5.27 -5.44 -12.38
N ASN A 51 5.41 -6.11 -13.53
CA ASN A 51 5.05 -5.53 -14.82
C ASN A 51 3.54 -5.67 -15.11
N PRO A 52 2.88 -4.64 -15.66
CA PRO A 52 3.42 -3.30 -15.90
C PRO A 52 3.49 -2.48 -14.60
N PRO A 53 4.57 -1.69 -14.37
CA PRO A 53 4.63 -0.79 -13.23
C PRO A 53 3.60 0.34 -13.36
N PRO A 54 3.23 1.01 -12.26
CA PRO A 54 2.40 2.20 -12.31
C PRO A 54 3.08 3.30 -13.14
N PRO A 55 2.31 4.09 -13.91
CA PRO A 55 2.86 5.20 -14.68
C PRO A 55 3.43 6.27 -13.74
N LYS A 56 4.43 7.01 -14.22
CA LYS A 56 5.00 8.14 -13.48
C LYS A 56 4.03 9.32 -13.48
N VAL A 57 3.23 9.42 -12.41
CA VAL A 57 2.18 10.45 -12.23
C VAL A 57 2.29 11.12 -10.86
N THR A 58 1.61 12.25 -10.69
CA THR A 58 1.53 13.00 -9.42
C THR A 58 0.21 12.80 -8.68
N LEU A 59 -0.82 12.32 -9.38
CA LEU A 59 -2.15 12.05 -8.83
C LEU A 59 -2.49 10.59 -9.07
N VAL A 60 -3.11 9.97 -8.07
CA VAL A 60 -3.48 8.55 -8.07
C VAL A 60 -4.86 8.37 -7.48
N ASN A 61 -5.42 7.18 -7.66
CA ASN A 61 -6.62 6.75 -6.93
C ASN A 61 -6.20 5.78 -5.84
N ILE A 62 -6.49 6.12 -4.59
CA ILE A 62 -6.22 5.25 -3.42
C ILE A 62 -7.56 4.86 -2.82
N VAL A 63 -7.86 3.58 -2.81
CA VAL A 63 -9.17 3.06 -2.41
C VAL A 63 -9.07 2.00 -1.32
N ILE A 64 -10.17 1.77 -0.63
CA ILE A 64 -10.31 0.79 0.44
C ILE A 64 -11.21 -0.34 -0.03
N LYS A 65 -10.80 -1.58 0.24
CA LYS A 65 -11.64 -2.75 0.08
C LYS A 65 -12.09 -3.24 1.46
N LEU A 66 -13.39 -3.17 1.71
CA LEU A 66 -13.99 -3.80 2.88
C LEU A 66 -14.29 -5.27 2.55
N LEU A 67 -13.76 -6.18 3.35
CA LEU A 67 -14.07 -7.60 3.25
C LEU A 67 -15.36 -7.90 4.02
N ASP A 68 -16.06 -8.96 3.58
CA ASP A 68 -17.25 -9.46 4.26
C ASP A 68 -16.89 -9.90 5.70
N PRO A 69 -17.49 -9.30 6.74
CA PRO A 69 -17.13 -9.59 8.12
C PRO A 69 -17.57 -10.97 8.62
N ILE A 70 -18.50 -11.64 7.93
CA ILE A 70 -18.89 -13.02 8.23
C ILE A 70 -17.81 -13.98 7.72
N ASN A 71 -17.32 -13.74 6.50
CA ASN A 71 -16.31 -14.60 5.86
C ASN A 71 -14.87 -14.27 6.28
N PHE A 72 -14.58 -13.01 6.63
CA PHE A 72 -13.24 -12.49 6.94
C PHE A 72 -13.23 -11.62 8.21
N PRO A 73 -13.66 -12.14 9.37
CA PRO A 73 -13.91 -11.33 10.57
C PRO A 73 -12.67 -10.55 11.06
N VAL A 74 -11.50 -11.19 11.05
CA VAL A 74 -10.24 -10.59 11.51
C VAL A 74 -9.80 -9.46 10.58
N GLN A 75 -9.81 -9.69 9.28
CA GLN A 75 -9.42 -8.70 8.29
C GLN A 75 -10.39 -7.52 8.27
N SER A 76 -11.70 -7.77 8.39
CA SER A 76 -12.69 -6.70 8.50
C SER A 76 -12.53 -5.88 9.77
N GLN A 77 -12.14 -6.50 10.90
CA GLN A 77 -11.82 -5.79 12.13
C GLN A 77 -10.56 -4.92 11.97
N ASN A 78 -9.49 -5.47 11.38
CA ASN A 78 -8.25 -4.75 11.12
C ASN A 78 -8.49 -3.55 10.18
N ALA A 79 -9.24 -3.76 9.10
CA ALA A 79 -9.59 -2.70 8.16
C ALA A 79 -10.35 -1.56 8.84
N ARG A 80 -11.30 -1.88 9.75
CA ARG A 80 -12.00 -0.86 10.55
C ARG A 80 -11.07 -0.10 11.49
N GLY A 81 -10.16 -0.81 12.16
CA GLY A 81 -9.15 -0.18 13.02
C GLY A 81 -8.30 0.83 12.24
N MET A 82 -7.79 0.42 11.09
CA MET A 82 -7.01 1.26 10.18
C MET A 82 -7.79 2.49 9.69
N ILE A 83 -9.06 2.32 9.28
CA ILE A 83 -9.92 3.44 8.84
C ILE A 83 -10.11 4.47 9.95
N ASN A 84 -10.41 3.99 11.18
CA ASN A 84 -10.59 4.87 12.32
C ASN A 84 -9.30 5.65 12.62
N GLU A 85 -8.15 4.98 12.60
CA GLU A 85 -6.85 5.60 12.84
C GLU A 85 -6.53 6.68 11.79
N LEU A 86 -6.73 6.39 10.50
CA LEU A 86 -6.56 7.36 9.42
C LEU A 86 -7.53 8.54 9.55
N SER A 87 -8.74 8.30 10.03
CA SER A 87 -9.70 9.37 10.32
C SER A 87 -9.22 10.26 11.47
N THR A 88 -8.75 9.66 12.57
CA THR A 88 -8.25 10.39 13.75
C THR A 88 -7.04 11.26 13.42
N LEU A 89 -6.19 10.80 12.50
CA LEU A 89 -4.99 11.53 12.06
C LEU A 89 -5.27 12.53 10.93
N GLY A 90 -6.50 12.61 10.44
CA GLY A 90 -6.88 13.51 9.35
C GLY A 90 -6.39 13.08 7.96
N PHE A 91 -5.91 11.84 7.79
CA PHE A 91 -5.44 11.34 6.50
C PHE A 91 -6.56 10.77 5.62
N LEU A 92 -7.70 10.37 6.19
CA LEU A 92 -8.75 9.67 5.44
C LEU A 92 -9.23 10.43 4.18
N HIS A 93 -9.53 11.73 4.29
CA HIS A 93 -10.11 12.50 3.17
C HIS A 93 -9.07 13.24 2.29
N GLY A 94 -7.81 13.32 2.71
CA GLY A 94 -6.73 13.98 1.95
C GLY A 94 -5.81 13.01 1.22
N VAL A 95 -5.79 11.75 1.65
CA VAL A 95 -4.86 10.71 1.17
C VAL A 95 -5.59 9.56 0.50
N ILE A 96 -6.84 9.28 0.91
CA ILE A 96 -7.67 8.23 0.32
C ILE A 96 -8.74 8.89 -0.53
N GLY A 97 -8.99 8.33 -1.71
CA GLY A 97 -9.98 8.83 -2.65
C GLY A 97 -9.46 8.84 -4.09
N LEU A 98 -10.21 9.53 -4.94
CA LEU A 98 -9.90 9.68 -6.36
C LEU A 98 -9.03 10.93 -6.59
N ASN A 99 -8.04 10.82 -7.49
CA ASN A 99 -7.14 11.90 -7.88
C ASN A 99 -6.46 12.61 -6.70
N VAL A 100 -6.07 11.84 -5.69
CA VAL A 100 -5.32 12.32 -4.51
C VAL A 100 -3.84 12.48 -4.84
N MET A 101 -3.16 13.34 -4.07
CA MET A 101 -1.72 13.56 -4.25
C MET A 101 -0.92 12.29 -3.92
N GLY A 102 -0.17 11.80 -4.90
CA GLY A 102 0.68 10.63 -4.77
C GLY A 102 1.66 10.56 -5.93
N ARG A 103 2.89 11.03 -5.70
CA ARG A 103 3.93 11.10 -6.72
C ARG A 103 4.60 9.75 -6.88
N VAL A 104 4.22 9.00 -7.91
CA VAL A 104 4.80 7.69 -8.22
C VAL A 104 6.26 7.85 -8.60
N ARG A 105 7.14 7.30 -7.76
CA ARG A 105 8.59 7.27 -7.99
C ARG A 105 8.95 5.95 -8.67
N VAL A 106 9.62 6.05 -9.80
CA VAL A 106 10.16 4.89 -10.53
C VAL A 106 11.69 4.89 -10.37
N PHE A 107 12.27 3.72 -10.14
CA PHE A 107 13.73 3.58 -10.19
C PHE A 107 14.23 3.80 -11.62
N ARG A 108 15.31 4.56 -11.80
CA ARG A 108 15.96 4.64 -13.11
C ARG A 108 16.56 3.26 -13.44
N GLU A 109 16.20 2.70 -14.59
CA GLU A 109 16.63 1.36 -15.04
C GLU A 109 18.16 1.20 -15.15
N TYR A 110 18.92 2.28 -15.18
CA TYR A 110 20.35 2.27 -15.52
C TYR A 110 21.32 2.27 -14.34
N ASP A 111 20.87 2.49 -13.10
CA ASP A 111 21.79 2.69 -11.96
C ASP A 111 21.79 1.47 -11.03
N THR A 112 22.42 0.40 -11.51
CA THR A 112 22.57 -0.87 -10.79
C THR A 112 23.45 -0.77 -9.54
N ARG A 113 24.14 0.36 -9.33
CA ARG A 113 25.11 0.53 -8.25
C ARG A 113 24.70 1.58 -7.21
N VAL A 114 23.81 2.52 -7.54
CA VAL A 114 23.27 3.50 -6.58
C VAL A 114 21.76 3.65 -6.77
N LYS A 115 20.97 2.83 -6.07
CA LYS A 115 19.50 2.96 -6.03
C LYS A 115 19.07 4.06 -5.06
N LYS A 116 19.52 5.30 -5.29
CA LYS A 116 19.00 6.48 -4.58
C LYS A 116 17.97 7.17 -5.45
N PHE A 117 16.81 7.49 -4.87
CA PHE A 117 15.90 8.42 -5.52
C PHE A 117 16.61 9.77 -5.64
N ASN A 118 16.67 10.30 -6.86
CA ASN A 118 17.10 11.66 -7.14
C ASN A 118 15.94 12.40 -7.84
N PRO A 119 15.34 13.44 -7.23
CA PRO A 119 15.63 14.00 -5.89
C PRO A 119 15.29 13.04 -4.75
N ALA A 120 15.68 13.37 -3.52
CA ALA A 120 15.35 12.56 -2.33
C ALA A 120 13.82 12.31 -2.20
N ILE A 121 13.46 11.25 -1.47
CA ILE A 121 12.06 10.94 -1.16
C ILE A 121 11.46 12.10 -0.36
N SER A 122 10.26 12.52 -0.71
CA SER A 122 9.52 13.59 -0.05
C SER A 122 8.11 13.15 0.33
N ILE A 123 7.43 13.96 1.15
CA ILE A 123 6.04 13.74 1.55
C ILE A 123 5.16 13.65 0.30
N TYR A 124 4.25 12.70 0.29
CA TYR A 124 3.40 12.27 -0.82
C TYR A 124 4.10 11.53 -1.96
N ASP A 125 5.35 11.11 -1.80
CA ASP A 125 5.95 10.18 -2.75
C ASP A 125 5.42 8.76 -2.52
N ILE A 126 5.04 8.10 -3.61
CA ILE A 126 4.70 6.68 -3.67
C ILE A 126 5.94 5.94 -4.16
N VAL A 127 6.56 5.18 -3.27
CA VAL A 127 7.82 4.46 -3.56
C VAL A 127 7.58 2.96 -3.62
N PRO A 128 8.10 2.26 -4.64
CA PRO A 128 8.03 0.81 -4.70
C PRO A 128 8.77 0.16 -3.53
N LYS A 129 8.14 -0.88 -2.96
CA LYS A 129 8.68 -1.73 -1.89
C LYS A 129 8.87 -3.18 -2.31
N GLY A 130 8.25 -3.58 -3.42
CA GLY A 130 8.50 -4.85 -4.10
C GLY A 130 7.21 -5.46 -4.67
N ASP A 131 7.30 -6.19 -5.78
CA ASP A 131 6.15 -6.76 -6.49
C ASP A 131 5.04 -5.70 -6.74
N ARG A 132 3.84 -5.88 -6.16
CA ARG A 132 2.72 -4.93 -6.23
C ARG A 132 2.69 -3.93 -5.07
N ILE A 133 3.66 -3.96 -4.15
CA ILE A 133 3.63 -3.20 -2.91
C ILE A 133 4.39 -1.88 -3.03
N TYR A 134 3.76 -0.81 -2.55
CA TYR A 134 4.26 0.54 -2.52
C TYR A 134 4.05 1.15 -1.14
N ALA A 135 4.89 2.12 -0.76
CA ALA A 135 4.68 2.95 0.42
C ALA A 135 4.41 4.38 -0.02
N LEU A 136 3.32 4.98 0.47
CA LEU A 136 3.09 6.41 0.38
C LEU A 136 3.62 7.08 1.64
N ILE A 137 4.52 8.04 1.46
CA ILE A 137 5.12 8.80 2.55
C ILE A 137 4.16 9.91 2.99
N LEU A 138 3.86 9.95 4.28
CA LEU A 138 3.00 10.95 4.90
C LEU A 138 3.81 11.89 5.81
N PRO A 139 3.24 13.03 6.23
CA PRO A 139 3.83 13.90 7.25
C PRO A 139 4.16 13.14 8.54
N ASP A 140 5.08 13.72 9.32
CA ASP A 140 5.47 13.22 10.64
C ASP A 140 5.94 11.76 10.61
N GLY A 141 6.73 11.37 9.61
CA GLY A 141 7.31 10.02 9.53
C GLY A 141 6.30 8.88 9.31
N ASN A 142 5.02 9.19 9.12
CA ASN A 142 3.98 8.21 8.85
C ASN A 142 4.08 7.68 7.41
N TYR A 143 3.58 6.47 7.18
CA TYR A 143 3.41 5.97 5.82
C TYR A 143 2.26 4.97 5.75
N ILE A 144 1.65 4.86 4.58
CA ILE A 144 0.66 3.80 4.30
C ILE A 144 1.22 2.84 3.26
N ILE A 145 0.85 1.58 3.41
CA ILE A 145 1.17 0.50 2.49
C ILE A 145 0.04 0.37 1.48
N LEU A 146 0.43 0.46 0.23
CA LEU A 146 -0.43 0.42 -0.93
C LEU A 146 -0.14 -0.83 -1.75
N CYS A 147 -1.18 -1.46 -2.27
CA CYS A 147 -1.08 -2.45 -3.33
C CYS A 147 -1.46 -1.79 -4.66
N HIS A 148 -0.59 -1.84 -5.66
CA HIS A 148 -0.91 -1.44 -7.02
C HIS A 148 -1.90 -2.43 -7.63
N LEU A 149 -3.02 -1.91 -8.13
CA LEU A 149 -4.05 -2.70 -8.79
C LEU A 149 -3.80 -2.69 -10.31
N ARG A 150 -3.78 -1.48 -10.88
CA ARG A 150 -3.51 -1.20 -12.30
C ARG A 150 -3.47 0.30 -12.59
N GLY A 151 -2.73 0.72 -13.61
CA GLY A 151 -2.65 2.14 -13.98
C GLY A 151 -2.33 3.00 -12.76
N ILE A 152 -3.17 4.00 -12.49
CA ILE A 152 -3.04 4.90 -11.32
C ILE A 152 -3.79 4.43 -10.07
N TRP A 153 -4.33 3.20 -10.06
CA TRP A 153 -5.14 2.67 -8.97
C TRP A 153 -4.32 1.88 -7.96
N PHE A 154 -4.50 2.23 -6.70
CA PHE A 154 -3.89 1.60 -5.55
C PHE A 154 -4.97 1.26 -4.52
N ARG A 155 -4.82 0.10 -3.87
CA ARG A 155 -5.59 -0.28 -2.70
C ARG A 155 -4.78 0.01 -1.44
N LEU A 156 -5.39 0.66 -0.46
CA LEU A 156 -4.86 0.75 0.89
C LEU A 156 -4.93 -0.64 1.54
N GLN A 157 -3.78 -1.12 1.98
CA GLN A 157 -3.65 -2.46 2.52
C GLN A 157 -3.29 -2.47 4.00
N SER A 158 -2.50 -1.49 4.43
CA SER A 158 -2.16 -1.28 5.83
C SER A 158 -1.74 0.18 6.03
N ALA A 159 -1.93 0.70 7.24
CA ALA A 159 -1.36 1.97 7.65
C ALA A 159 -0.29 1.71 8.72
N CYS A 160 0.93 2.20 8.48
CA CYS A 160 2.01 2.18 9.45
C CYS A 160 2.17 3.60 9.99
N ILE A 161 1.36 3.92 10.99
CA ILE A 161 1.44 5.16 11.73
C ILE A 161 2.26 4.85 12.98
N PHE A 162 3.37 5.57 13.18
CA PHE A 162 4.32 5.49 14.30
C PHE A 162 4.35 4.20 15.18
N HIS A 163 5.43 3.43 15.03
CA HIS A 163 6.04 2.49 16.02
C HIS A 163 5.25 1.31 16.62
N LYS A 164 3.98 1.04 16.29
CA LYS A 164 3.24 -0.06 16.95
C LYS A 164 2.64 -1.17 16.09
N SER A 165 2.64 -1.07 14.78
CA SER A 165 2.07 -2.14 13.95
C SER A 165 2.88 -2.33 12.67
N PHE A 166 3.82 -3.27 12.71
CA PHE A 166 4.50 -3.75 11.51
C PHE A 166 3.65 -4.86 10.89
N PHE A 167 3.14 -4.65 9.68
CA PHE A 167 2.81 -5.77 8.81
C PHE A 167 4.08 -6.13 8.06
N VAL A 168 4.65 -7.27 8.44
CA VAL A 168 5.89 -7.80 7.90
C VAL A 168 5.61 -8.47 6.57
N PHE A 169 6.34 -8.06 5.53
CA PHE A 169 6.30 -8.69 4.22
C PHE A 169 7.21 -9.92 4.22
N GLN A 170 6.64 -11.10 3.98
CA GLN A 170 7.41 -12.29 3.60
C GLN A 170 7.08 -12.61 2.16
N PHE A 171 8.12 -12.71 1.33
CA PHE A 171 8.01 -13.23 -0.01
C PHE A 171 8.60 -14.65 -0.02
N PRO A 172 7.95 -15.62 -0.68
CA PRO A 172 8.43 -16.99 -0.76
C PRO A 172 9.76 -17.11 -1.52
#